data_AF-W4QLS8-F1
#
_entry.id   AF-W4QLS8-F1
#
_cell.length_a   1.000
_cell.length_b   1.000
_cell.length_c   1.000
_cell.angle_alpha   90.00
_cell.angle_beta   90.00
_cell.angle_gamma   90.00
#
_symmetry.space_group_name_H-M   'P 1'
#
loop_
_entity.id
_entity.type
_entity.pdbx_description
1 polymer ?
#
loop_
_entity_poly.entity_id
_entity_poly.type
_entity_poly.pdbx_seq_one_letter_code
_entity_poly.pdbx_strand_id
1 'polypeptide(L)' 'MKKWMKKVALAVFSVGLLTQVAAPAASSAAGNTPAPDSKIINVAHRGASGHAPEHTIMAGL' A
#
# COMPACT_ATOMS: atom_id res chain seq x y z
N MET A 1 34.88 -7.90 -17.93
CA MET A 1 33.88 -8.75 -17.22
C MET A 1 33.72 -10.07 -17.96
N LYS A 2 33.98 -11.21 -17.32
CA LYS A 2 33.75 -12.53 -17.94
C LYS A 2 32.30 -12.64 -18.37
N LYS A 3 32.03 -13.16 -19.59
CA LYS A 3 30.69 -13.25 -20.19
C LYS A 3 29.66 -13.90 -19.26
N TRP A 4 30.10 -14.81 -18.39
CA TRP A 4 29.29 -15.48 -17.39
C TRP A 4 28.74 -14.54 -16.30
N MET A 5 29.53 -13.56 -15.86
CA MET A 5 29.12 -12.59 -14.84
C MET A 5 27.96 -11.70 -15.32
N LYS A 6 27.94 -11.34 -16.61
CA LYS A 6 26.85 -10.55 -17.20
C LYS A 6 25.53 -11.33 -17.24
N LYS A 7 25.58 -12.65 -17.47
CA LYS A 7 24.40 -13.51 -17.48
C LYS A 7 23.79 -13.67 -16.07
N VAL A 8 24.65 -13.82 -15.06
CA VAL A 8 24.22 -13.90 -13.65
C VAL A 8 23.59 -12.59 -13.20
N ALA A 9 24.22 -11.45 -13.51
CA ALA A 9 23.66 -10.14 -13.18
C ALA A 9 22.28 -9.90 -13.82
N LEU A 10 22.11 -10.30 -15.08
CA LEU A 10 20.83 -10.19 -15.77
C LEU A 10 19.76 -11.09 -15.12
N ALA A 11 20.12 -12.33 -14.75
CA ALA A 11 19.19 -13.25 -14.09
C ALA A 11 18.69 -12.72 -12.73
N VAL A 12 19.61 -12.21 -11.90
CA VAL A 12 19.25 -11.65 -10.59
C VAL A 12 18.38 -10.39 -10.74
N PHE A 13 18.70 -9.53 -11.71
CA PHE A 13 17.91 -8.33 -12.00
C PHE A 13 16.48 -8.67 -12.43
N SER A 14 16.32 -9.67 -13.33
CA SER A 14 14.99 -10.12 -13.77
C SER A 14 14.15 -10.68 -12.63
N VAL A 15 14.75 -11.48 -11.73
CA VAL A 15 14.04 -12.03 -10.57
C VAL A 15 13.66 -10.92 -9.59
N GLY A 16 14.57 -9.96 -9.31
CA GLY A 16 14.30 -8.83 -8.44
C GLY A 16 13.22 -7.88 -8.97
N LEU A 17 13.06 -7.77 -10.29
CA LEU A 17 11.99 -6.98 -10.90
C LEU A 17 10.63 -7.69 -10.78
N LEU A 18 10.60 -9.01 -10.96
CA LEU A 18 9.38 -9.81 -10.83
C LEU A 18 8.84 -9.85 -9.39
N THR A 19 9.72 -9.84 -8.38
CA THR A 19 9.28 -9.81 -6.98
C THR A 19 8.64 -8.48 -6.55
N GLN A 20 8.90 -7.38 -7.26
CA GLN A 20 8.20 -6.10 -7.00
C GLN A 20 6.72 -6.14 -7.40
N VAL A 21 6.34 -6.97 -8.37
CA VAL A 21 4.93 -7.09 -8.82
C VAL A 21 4.11 -7.93 -7.84
N ALA A 22 4.75 -8.82 -7.08
CA ALA A 22 4.08 -9.69 -6.10
C ALA A 22 4.05 -9.09 -4.68
N ALA A 23 4.78 -8.00 -4.43
CA ALA A 23 4.66 -7.28 -3.18
C ALA A 23 3.27 -6.63 -3.11
N PRO A 24 2.51 -6.77 -2.02
CA PRO A 24 1.31 -5.98 -1.80
C PRO A 24 1.68 -4.52 -1.98
N ALA A 25 1.10 -3.86 -2.99
CA ALA A 25 1.28 -2.43 -3.15
C ALA A 25 0.84 -1.78 -1.83
N ALA A 26 1.77 -1.10 -1.15
CA ALA A 26 1.42 -0.21 -0.06
C ALA A 26 0.50 0.85 -0.68
N SER A 27 -0.81 0.67 -0.51
CA SER A 27 -1.80 1.59 -1.01
C SER A 27 -1.64 2.88 -0.21
N SER A 28 -0.89 3.84 -0.76
CA SER A 28 -0.93 5.20 -0.25
C SER A 28 -2.37 5.65 -0.35
N ALA A 29 -2.93 6.07 0.79
CA ALA A 29 -4.31 6.50 0.95
C ALA A 29 -4.79 7.25 -0.30
N ALA A 30 -5.93 6.78 -0.83
CA ALA A 30 -6.56 7.26 -2.05
C ALA A 30 -6.45 8.79 -2.16
N GLY A 31 -5.98 9.24 -3.33
CA GLY A 31 -5.92 10.65 -3.67
C GLY A 31 -7.27 11.32 -3.49
N ASN A 32 -7.23 12.65 -3.32
CA ASN A 32 -8.34 13.57 -3.05
C ASN A 32 -9.47 13.58 -4.11
N THR A 33 -9.63 12.53 -4.90
CA THR A 33 -10.77 12.36 -5.79
C THR A 33 -12.02 12.17 -4.92
N PRO A 34 -13.02 13.06 -5.04
CA PRO A 34 -14.29 12.87 -4.36
C PRO A 34 -14.86 11.50 -4.73
N ALA A 35 -15.40 10.80 -3.74
CA ALA A 35 -16.15 9.60 -4.03
C ALA A 35 -17.34 9.93 -4.95
N PRO A 36 -17.71 9.04 -5.88
CA PRO A 36 -18.89 9.27 -6.72
C PRO A 36 -20.14 9.42 -5.85
N ASP A 37 -21.08 10.28 -6.26
CA ASP A 37 -22.25 10.69 -5.46
C ASP A 37 -23.15 9.52 -5.01
N SER A 38 -23.16 8.42 -5.77
CA SER A 38 -23.93 7.22 -5.45
C SER A 38 -23.25 6.31 -4.41
N LYS A 39 -22.01 6.61 -4.01
CA LYS A 39 -21.24 5.78 -3.09
C LYS A 39 -21.54 6.18 -1.65
N ILE A 40 -22.12 5.24 -0.90
CA ILE A 40 -22.25 5.39 0.56
C ILE A 40 -20.85 5.37 1.19
N ILE A 41 -20.54 6.39 1.97
CA ILE A 41 -19.26 6.52 2.69
C ILE A 41 -19.50 6.32 4.17
N ASN A 42 -18.83 5.33 4.74
CA ASN A 42 -18.78 5.16 6.19
C ASN A 42 -17.66 6.05 6.75
N VAL A 43 -18.03 7.07 7.52
CA VAL A 43 -17.09 7.99 8.17
C VAL A 43 -17.06 7.71 9.67
N ALA A 44 -15.90 7.30 10.18
CA ALA A 44 -15.69 7.13 11.61
C ALA A 44 -15.55 8.51 12.29
N HIS A 45 -16.59 8.96 12.99
CA HIS A 45 -16.57 10.25 13.68
C HIS A 45 -15.61 10.19 14.88
N ARG A 46 -14.44 10.84 14.72
CA ARG A 46 -13.29 10.85 15.68
C ARG A 46 -12.59 9.50 15.85
N GLY A 47 -12.66 8.65 14.82
CA GLY A 47 -12.20 7.26 14.86
C GLY A 47 -13.29 6.32 15.41
N ALA A 48 -12.91 5.13 15.85
CA ALA A 48 -13.77 4.15 16.51
C ALA A 48 -14.07 4.55 17.97
N SER A 49 -14.59 5.76 18.17
CA SER A 49 -14.80 6.41 19.48
C SER A 49 -15.69 5.62 20.46
N GLY A 50 -16.56 4.72 19.96
CA GLY A 50 -17.33 3.81 20.80
C GLY A 50 -16.53 2.62 21.37
N HIS A 51 -15.31 2.38 20.88
CA HIS A 51 -14.47 1.24 21.23
C HIS A 51 -13.12 1.64 21.83
N ALA A 52 -12.63 2.85 21.51
CA ALA A 52 -11.38 3.41 22.04
C ALA A 52 -11.53 4.92 22.26
N PRO A 53 -10.67 5.55 23.08
CA PRO A 53 -10.69 6.99 23.28
C PRO A 53 -10.57 7.77 21.96
N GLU A 54 -11.48 8.72 21.79
CA GLU A 54 -11.58 9.63 20.65
C GLU A 54 -10.28 10.40 20.33
N HIS A 55 -10.03 10.65 19.03
CA HIS A 55 -8.82 11.33 18.52
C HIS A 55 -7.48 10.71 18.96
N THR A 56 -7.46 9.41 19.28
CA THR A 56 -6.22 8.69 19.55
C THR A 56 -5.85 7.78 18.39
N ILE A 57 -4.57 7.40 18.31
CA ILE A 57 -4.08 6.42 17.32
C ILE A 57 -4.81 5.08 17.46
N MET A 58 -5.15 4.67 18.70
CA MET A 58 -5.92 3.44 18.93
C MET A 58 -7.33 3.50 18.36
N ALA A 59 -7.95 4.67 18.25
CA ALA A 59 -9.25 4.83 17.61
C ALA A 59 -9.17 4.92 16.08
N GLY A 60 -7.99 5.16 15.50
CA GLY A 60 -7.79 5.28 14.05
C GLY A 60 -7.20 4.05 13.37
N LEU A 61 -6.79 3.04 14.14
CA LEU A 61 -6.27 1.74 13.70
C LEU A 61 -7.41 0.73 13.53
#